data_AF-A0A954HL47-F1
#
_entry.id   AF-A0A954HL47-F1
#
_cell.length_a   1.000
_cell.length_b   1.000
_cell.length_c   1.000
_cell.angle_alpha   90.00
_cell.angle_beta   90.00
_cell.angle_gamma   90.00
#
_symmetry.space_group_name_H-M   'P 1'
#
loop_
_entity.id
_entity.type
_entity.pdbx_description
1 polymer ?
#
loop_
_entity_poly.entity_id
_entity_poly.type
_entity_poly.pdbx_seq_one_letter_code
_entity_poly.pdbx_strand_id
1 'polypeptide(L)'
;CARVESILNGKVVSFEHIAVRPDGVYRVAVAGQPVNPPFRFAKFPPKLNDRWEVNSAVLGQAIKGTFATGQASVKVPAGEFQTLTTTGTGFKVQESDLAFTYHFAKGVGKVKQLTQIGGAGGKEVVLELKEFHTPQQAAVSSTLR
;
A
#
# COMPACT_ATOMS: atom_id res chain seq x y z
N CYS A 1 4.41 0.85 15.59
CA CYS A 1 3.65 0.70 14.32
C CYS A 1 3.20 2.07 13.87
N ALA A 2 2.90 2.26 12.59
CA ALA A 2 2.35 3.51 12.06
C ALA A 2 0.89 3.30 11.66
N ARG A 3 0.05 4.32 11.89
CA ARG A 3 -1.32 4.37 11.41
C ARG A 3 -1.33 5.15 10.10
N VAL A 4 -1.94 4.57 9.07
CA VAL A 4 -2.14 5.21 7.77
C VAL A 4 -3.64 5.38 7.57
N GLU A 5 -4.07 6.61 7.33
CA GLU A 5 -5.48 6.95 7.20
C GLU A 5 -5.86 7.17 5.74
N SER A 6 -7.07 6.70 5.38
CA SER A 6 -7.73 7.05 4.14
C SER A 6 -8.76 8.13 4.44
N ILE A 7 -8.59 9.29 3.81
CA ILE A 7 -9.44 10.46 4.01
C ILE A 7 -10.25 10.71 2.74
N LEU A 8 -11.56 10.85 2.89
CA LEU A 8 -12.48 11.24 1.82
C LEU A 8 -13.29 12.44 2.31
N ASN A 9 -13.28 13.54 1.55
CA ASN A 9 -13.98 14.79 1.90
C ASN A 9 -13.65 15.29 3.32
N GLY A 10 -12.36 15.23 3.70
CA GLY A 10 -11.89 15.67 5.02
C GLY A 10 -12.23 14.74 6.19
N LYS A 11 -12.88 13.61 5.94
CA LYS A 11 -13.22 12.62 6.96
C LYS A 11 -12.38 11.35 6.79
N VAL A 12 -11.86 10.82 7.90
CA VAL A 12 -11.22 9.50 7.91
C VAL A 12 -12.31 8.46 7.65
N VAL A 13 -12.22 7.75 6.52
CA VAL A 13 -13.17 6.71 6.11
C VAL A 13 -12.63 5.30 6.32
N SER A 14 -11.31 5.16 6.48
CA SER A 14 -10.65 3.90 6.83
C SER A 14 -9.25 4.20 7.36
N PHE A 15 -8.64 3.20 7.99
CA PHE A 15 -7.24 3.26 8.37
C PHE A 15 -6.65 1.86 8.44
N GLU A 16 -5.33 1.78 8.31
CA GLU A 16 -4.55 0.56 8.47
C GLU A 16 -3.41 0.83 9.45
N HIS A 17 -3.00 -0.23 10.17
CA HIS A 17 -1.77 -0.20 10.93
C HIS A 17 -0.72 -1.00 10.19
N ILE A 18 0.43 -0.37 9.99
CA ILE A 18 1.59 -0.97 9.35
C ILE A 18 2.77 -1.04 10.32
N ALA A 19 3.60 -2.07 10.14
CA ALA A 19 4.85 -2.23 10.88
C ALA A 19 5.98 -2.51 9.91
N VAL A 20 7.10 -1.82 10.11
CA VAL A 20 8.35 -2.13 9.42
C VAL A 20 9.10 -3.16 10.27
N ARG A 21 9.59 -4.22 9.60
CA ARG A 21 10.43 -5.28 10.16
C ARG A 21 11.70 -5.38 9.32
N PRO A 22 12.75 -6.09 9.79
CA PRO A 22 13.99 -6.25 9.02
C PRO A 22 13.79 -6.79 7.61
N ASP A 23 12.76 -7.61 7.39
CA ASP A 23 12.49 -8.30 6.12
C ASP A 23 11.30 -7.74 5.32
N GLY A 24 10.71 -6.62 5.75
CA GLY A 24 9.67 -5.94 4.97
C GLY A 24 8.70 -5.07 5.75
N VAL A 25 7.66 -4.62 5.04
CA VAL A 25 6.54 -3.85 5.58
C VAL A 25 5.31 -4.75 5.68
N TYR A 26 4.72 -4.75 6.86
CA TYR A 26 3.62 -5.63 7.24
C TYR A 26 2.37 -4.85 7.54
N ARG A 27 1.22 -5.36 7.10
CA ARG A 27 -0.09 -4.92 7.58
C ARG A 27 -0.43 -5.73 8.82
N VAL A 28 -0.62 -5.04 9.95
CA VAL A 28 -0.86 -5.67 11.26
C VAL A 28 -2.31 -5.47 11.74
N ALA A 29 -3.01 -4.45 11.24
CA ALA A 29 -4.45 -4.26 11.48
C ALA A 29 -5.11 -3.46 10.35
N VAL A 30 -6.41 -3.65 10.15
CA VAL A 30 -7.27 -2.89 9.22
C VAL A 30 -8.53 -2.46 9.92
N ALA A 31 -8.89 -1.18 9.84
CA ALA A 31 -10.05 -0.60 10.51
C ALA A 31 -10.13 -0.98 12.00
N GLY A 32 -8.97 -1.06 12.66
CA GLY A 32 -8.84 -1.42 14.07
C GLY A 32 -8.83 -2.93 14.34
N GLN A 33 -9.14 -3.76 13.34
CA GLN A 33 -9.19 -5.22 13.47
C GLN A 33 -7.80 -5.83 13.24
N PRO A 34 -7.29 -6.67 14.15
CA PRO A 34 -6.00 -7.34 13.98
C PRO A 34 -5.98 -8.22 12.74
N VAL A 35 -4.84 -8.22 12.06
CA VAL A 35 -4.49 -9.13 10.96
C VAL A 35 -3.56 -10.19 11.52
N ASN A 36 -3.96 -11.46 11.49
CA ASN A 36 -3.21 -12.55 12.13
C ASN A 36 -3.03 -13.78 11.22
N PRO A 37 -1.78 -14.23 10.96
CA PRO A 37 -0.54 -13.50 11.19
C PRO A 37 -0.50 -12.18 10.38
N PRO A 38 0.21 -11.14 10.82
CA PRO A 38 0.45 -9.96 9.99
C PRO A 38 1.04 -10.36 8.64
N PHE A 39 0.51 -9.81 7.54
CA PHE A 39 1.03 -10.15 6.22
C PHE A 39 1.95 -9.07 5.66
N ARG A 40 2.98 -9.52 4.95
CA ARG A 40 3.94 -8.65 4.27
C ARG A 40 3.38 -8.22 2.93
N PHE A 41 3.30 -6.91 2.68
CA PHE A 41 2.87 -6.36 1.40
C PHE A 41 4.00 -5.61 0.67
N ALA A 42 5.17 -5.49 1.28
CA ALA A 42 6.42 -5.07 0.62
C ALA A 42 7.59 -5.81 1.26
N LYS A 43 8.49 -6.38 0.45
CA LYS A 43 9.60 -7.23 0.92
C LYS A 43 10.93 -6.49 0.91
N PHE A 44 11.75 -6.71 1.95
CA PHE A 44 13.11 -6.17 2.05
C PHE A 44 14.18 -7.28 2.00
N PRO A 45 15.35 -7.01 1.40
CA PRO A 45 15.60 -5.86 0.53
C PRO A 45 14.70 -5.93 -0.72
N PRO A 46 14.30 -4.78 -1.30
CA PRO A 46 13.45 -4.78 -2.49
C PRO A 46 14.18 -5.45 -3.65
N LYS A 47 13.56 -6.47 -4.24
CA LYS A 47 14.09 -7.24 -5.38
C LYS A 47 13.05 -7.30 -6.49
N LEU A 48 13.49 -7.25 -7.74
CA LEU A 48 12.62 -7.43 -8.90
C LEU A 48 12.24 -8.91 -9.05
N ASN A 49 11.01 -9.20 -9.49
CA ASN A 49 10.49 -10.55 -9.74
C ASN A 49 10.44 -11.48 -8.52
N ASP A 50 10.50 -10.93 -7.31
CA ASP A 50 10.26 -11.67 -6.08
C ASP A 50 8.77 -12.01 -5.96
N ARG A 51 8.46 -13.17 -5.38
CA ARG A 51 7.08 -13.65 -5.14
C ARG A 51 6.94 -14.24 -3.75
N TRP A 52 5.81 -14.00 -3.09
CA TRP A 52 5.49 -14.62 -1.79
C TRP A 52 4.00 -14.74 -1.54
N GLU A 53 3.63 -15.80 -0.82
CA GLU A 53 2.25 -16.06 -0.44
C GLU A 53 1.86 -15.28 0.81
N VAL A 54 0.57 -15.00 0.91
CA VAL A 54 -0.09 -14.49 2.10
C VAL A 54 -1.11 -15.51 2.55
N ASN A 55 -1.03 -15.87 3.82
CA ASN A 55 -2.04 -16.67 4.51
C ASN A 55 -2.26 -16.03 5.88
N SER A 56 -3.32 -15.23 5.97
CA SER A 56 -3.65 -14.41 7.13
C SER A 56 -5.15 -14.47 7.40
N ALA A 57 -5.62 -13.81 8.46
CA ALA A 57 -7.03 -13.65 8.76
C ALA A 57 -7.32 -12.31 9.44
N VAL A 58 -8.53 -11.80 9.23
CA VAL A 58 -9.11 -10.67 9.98
C VAL A 58 -10.48 -11.10 10.46
N LEU A 59 -10.76 -10.96 11.75
CA LEU A 59 -12.02 -11.42 12.36
C LEU A 59 -12.37 -12.89 12.02
N GLY A 60 -11.36 -13.75 11.92
CA GLY A 60 -11.53 -15.16 11.54
C GLY A 60 -11.78 -15.42 10.05
N GLN A 61 -11.96 -14.37 9.23
CA GLN A 61 -12.08 -14.50 7.78
C GLN A 61 -10.69 -14.58 7.15
N ALA A 62 -10.47 -15.63 6.37
CA ALA A 62 -9.18 -15.87 5.72
C ALA A 62 -8.87 -14.82 4.65
N ILE A 63 -7.64 -14.32 4.67
CA ILE A 63 -7.04 -13.47 3.65
C ILE A 63 -5.89 -14.28 3.05
N LYS A 64 -6.12 -14.80 1.84
CA LYS A 64 -5.12 -15.55 1.07
C LYS A 64 -4.86 -14.86 -0.24
N GLY A 65 -3.63 -14.94 -0.72
CA GLY A 65 -3.26 -14.38 -2.01
C GLY A 65 -1.76 -14.47 -2.23
N THR A 66 -1.30 -13.90 -3.33
CA THR A 66 0.12 -13.86 -3.66
C THR A 66 0.52 -12.44 -4.03
N PHE A 67 1.66 -12.01 -3.52
CA PHE A 67 2.33 -10.80 -3.97
C PHE A 67 3.49 -11.15 -4.90
N ALA A 68 3.72 -10.30 -5.90
CA ALA A 68 4.89 -10.33 -6.75
C ALA A 68 5.43 -8.90 -6.97
N THR A 69 6.74 -8.76 -7.16
CA THR A 69 7.36 -7.47 -7.49
C THR A 69 7.62 -7.31 -8.98
N GLY A 70 7.50 -6.08 -9.45
CA GLY A 70 7.81 -5.66 -10.81
C GLY A 70 8.40 -4.25 -10.82
N GLN A 71 8.41 -3.60 -11.98
CA GLN A 71 8.83 -2.21 -12.14
C GLN A 71 7.88 -1.48 -13.10
N ALA A 72 7.70 -0.18 -12.88
CA ALA A 72 6.93 0.68 -13.76
C ALA A 72 7.38 2.15 -13.62
N SER A 73 7.35 2.91 -14.72
CA SER A 73 7.26 4.38 -14.64
C SER A 73 5.82 4.75 -14.33
N VAL A 74 5.61 5.66 -13.37
CA VAL A 74 4.28 6.21 -13.08
C VAL A 74 4.33 7.72 -12.96
N LYS A 75 3.37 8.37 -13.60
CA LYS A 75 3.07 9.79 -13.43
C LYS A 75 1.92 9.95 -12.45
N VAL A 76 2.10 10.80 -11.45
CA VAL A 76 1.13 11.20 -10.43
C VAL A 76 1.20 12.73 -10.27
N PRO A 77 0.29 13.39 -9.54
CA PRO A 77 0.36 14.84 -9.39
C PRO A 77 1.67 15.35 -8.77
N ALA A 78 2.31 14.58 -7.89
CA ALA A 78 3.61 14.93 -7.31
C ALA A 78 4.80 14.81 -8.29
N GLY A 79 4.62 14.28 -9.50
CA GLY A 79 5.66 14.12 -10.50
C GLY A 79 5.67 12.75 -11.18
N GLU A 80 6.78 12.47 -11.88
CA GLU A 80 7.03 11.17 -12.52
C GLU A 80 8.09 10.39 -11.75
N PHE A 81 7.85 9.10 -11.54
CA PHE A 81 8.69 8.24 -10.72
C PHE A 81 8.97 6.91 -11.39
N GLN A 82 10.23 6.48 -11.36
CA GLN A 82 10.59 5.08 -11.54
C GLN A 82 10.31 4.32 -10.25
N THR A 83 9.49 3.26 -10.35
CA THR A 83 8.96 2.55 -9.19
C THR A 83 9.25 1.07 -9.22
N LEU A 84 9.46 0.49 -8.05
CA LEU A 84 9.23 -0.93 -7.83
C LEU A 84 7.73 -1.12 -7.56
N THR A 85 7.11 -2.06 -8.26
CA THR A 85 5.73 -2.43 -8.00
C THR A 85 5.65 -3.59 -7.01
N THR A 86 4.57 -3.65 -6.25
CA THR A 86 4.16 -4.88 -5.55
C THR A 86 2.70 -5.15 -5.89
N THR A 87 2.47 -6.22 -6.65
CA THR A 87 1.15 -6.60 -7.16
C THR A 87 0.63 -7.79 -6.39
N GLY A 88 -0.54 -7.64 -5.78
CA GLY A 88 -1.26 -8.68 -5.06
C GLY A 88 -2.41 -9.23 -5.89
N THR A 89 -2.45 -10.55 -6.08
CA THR A 89 -3.54 -11.25 -6.79
C THR A 89 -4.05 -12.45 -6.00
N GLY A 90 -5.22 -12.95 -6.38
CA GLY A 90 -5.85 -14.11 -5.73
C GLY A 90 -6.43 -13.81 -4.35
N PHE A 91 -6.57 -12.53 -3.99
CA PHE A 91 -7.25 -12.12 -2.76
C PHE A 91 -8.76 -12.13 -2.97
N LYS A 92 -9.48 -12.55 -1.93
CA LYS A 92 -10.95 -12.50 -1.86
C LYS A 92 -11.37 -11.87 -0.55
N VAL A 93 -12.41 -11.05 -0.59
CA VAL A 93 -13.15 -10.60 0.59
C VAL A 93 -14.61 -10.88 0.31
N GLN A 94 -15.21 -11.76 1.12
CA GLN A 94 -16.50 -12.38 0.81
C GLN A 94 -16.43 -13.02 -0.59
N GLU A 95 -17.40 -12.73 -1.47
CA GLU A 95 -17.44 -13.24 -2.85
C GLU A 95 -16.70 -12.35 -3.86
N SER A 96 -16.16 -11.21 -3.42
CA SER A 96 -15.49 -10.26 -4.32
C SER A 96 -14.00 -10.52 -4.44
N ASP A 97 -13.52 -10.64 -5.67
CA ASP A 97 -12.08 -10.68 -5.96
C ASP A 97 -11.44 -9.32 -5.66
N LEU A 98 -10.24 -9.36 -5.11
CA LEU A 98 -9.42 -8.19 -4.83
C LEU A 98 -8.05 -8.34 -5.47
N ALA A 99 -7.60 -7.26 -6.09
CA ALA A 99 -6.22 -7.12 -6.53
C ALA A 99 -5.68 -5.76 -6.11
N PHE A 100 -4.38 -5.71 -5.83
CA PHE A 100 -3.69 -4.50 -5.40
C PHE A 100 -2.45 -4.31 -6.26
N THR A 101 -2.14 -3.08 -6.65
CA THR A 101 -0.82 -2.73 -7.17
C THR A 101 -0.31 -1.52 -6.41
N TYR A 102 0.77 -1.71 -5.65
CA TYR A 102 1.46 -0.62 -4.98
C TYR A 102 2.68 -0.20 -5.80
N HIS A 103 2.90 1.10 -5.93
CA HIS A 103 4.09 1.66 -6.58
C HIS A 103 4.94 2.38 -5.54
N PHE A 104 6.19 1.94 -5.39
CA PHE A 104 7.14 2.52 -4.44
C PHE A 104 8.30 3.19 -5.17
N ALA A 105 8.53 4.47 -4.89
CA ALA A 105 9.68 5.22 -5.37
C ALA A 105 10.75 5.34 -4.27
N LYS A 106 12.02 5.23 -4.65
CA LYS A 106 13.16 5.36 -3.72
C LYS A 106 13.18 6.77 -3.10
N GLY A 107 13.33 6.85 -1.78
CA GLY A 107 13.38 8.12 -1.05
C GLY A 107 12.02 8.79 -0.79
N VAL A 108 10.92 8.23 -1.35
CA VAL A 108 9.56 8.78 -1.20
C VAL A 108 8.62 7.77 -0.53
N GLY A 109 8.70 6.49 -0.90
CA GLY A 109 7.77 5.46 -0.45
C GLY A 109 6.63 5.25 -1.45
N LYS A 110 5.39 5.02 -0.95
CA LYS A 110 4.23 4.69 -1.79
C LYS A 110 3.77 5.94 -2.57
N VAL A 111 3.96 5.94 -3.89
CA VAL A 111 3.57 7.05 -4.77
C VAL A 111 2.22 6.83 -5.46
N LYS A 112 1.82 5.56 -5.63
CA LYS A 112 0.53 5.19 -6.21
C LYS A 112 0.06 3.86 -5.65
N GLN A 113 -1.26 3.71 -5.52
CA GLN A 113 -1.91 2.45 -5.23
C GLN A 113 -3.13 2.30 -6.13
N LEU A 114 -3.23 1.14 -6.76
CA LEU A 114 -4.41 0.67 -7.45
C LEU A 114 -5.06 -0.42 -6.63
N THR A 115 -6.38 -0.39 -6.50
CA THR A 115 -7.17 -1.46 -5.89
C THR A 115 -8.34 -1.78 -6.80
N GLN A 116 -8.40 -3.02 -7.27
CA GLN A 116 -9.50 -3.54 -8.09
C GLN A 116 -10.39 -4.43 -7.22
N ILE A 117 -11.70 -4.20 -7.29
CA ILE A 117 -12.72 -4.87 -6.48
C ILE A 117 -13.76 -5.50 -7.41
N GLY A 118 -13.96 -6.81 -7.31
CA GLY A 118 -14.86 -7.57 -8.17
C GLY A 118 -14.22 -8.12 -9.44
N GLY A 119 -12.88 -8.18 -9.51
CA GLY A 119 -12.16 -8.76 -10.65
C GLY A 119 -12.17 -7.87 -11.91
N ALA A 120 -11.99 -8.49 -13.08
CA ALA A 120 -11.95 -7.79 -14.36
C ALA A 120 -13.31 -7.16 -14.70
N GLY A 121 -13.36 -5.84 -14.87
CA GLY A 121 -14.60 -5.07 -15.05
C GLY A 121 -15.26 -4.61 -13.74
N GLY A 122 -14.65 -4.92 -12.60
CA GLY A 122 -15.07 -4.44 -11.28
C GLY A 122 -14.74 -2.98 -11.00
N LYS A 123 -15.00 -2.53 -9.78
CA LYS A 123 -14.70 -1.16 -9.34
C LYS A 123 -13.20 -0.97 -9.18
N GLU A 124 -12.71 0.15 -9.71
CA GLU A 124 -11.34 0.60 -9.52
C GLU A 124 -11.27 1.74 -8.49
N VAL A 125 -10.31 1.67 -7.58
CA VAL A 125 -9.95 2.75 -6.66
C VAL A 125 -8.47 3.04 -6.82
N VAL A 126 -8.15 4.30 -7.14
CA VAL A 126 -6.77 4.77 -7.31
C VAL A 126 -6.45 5.81 -6.24
N LEU A 127 -5.31 5.62 -5.57
CA LEU A 127 -4.71 6.62 -4.69
C LEU A 127 -3.38 7.06 -5.31
N GLU A 128 -3.19 8.37 -5.44
CA GLU A 128 -1.99 8.96 -6.03
C GLU A 128 -1.37 9.96 -5.07
N LEU A 129 -0.05 9.98 -5.03
CA LEU A 129 0.70 10.97 -4.26
C LEU A 129 0.47 12.34 -4.87
N LYS A 130 -0.20 13.20 -4.10
CA LYS A 130 -0.45 14.58 -4.48
C LYS A 130 0.80 15.44 -4.29
N GLU A 131 1.38 15.39 -3.10
CA GLU A 131 2.51 16.21 -2.66
C GLU A 131 3.37 15.41 -1.68
N PHE A 132 4.68 15.69 -1.62
CA PHE A 132 5.61 15.11 -0.67
C PHE A 132 6.61 16.16 -0.20
N HIS A 133 6.74 16.31 1.11
CA HIS A 133 7.70 17.24 1.73
C HIS A 133 8.67 16.44 2.59
N THR A 134 9.95 16.58 2.30
CA THR A 134 10.98 16.05 3.20
C THR A 134 11.06 16.90 4.47
N PRO A 135 11.50 16.34 5.61
CA PRO A 135 11.71 17.11 6.84
C PRO A 135 12.58 18.37 6.64
N GLN A 136 13.53 18.31 5.70
CA GLN A 136 14.39 19.45 5.37
C GLN A 136 13.68 20.55 4.58
N GLN A 137 12.61 20.24 3.84
CA GLN A 137 11.79 21.22 3.11
C GLN A 137 10.70 21.85 4.00
N ALA A 138 10.21 21.14 5.02
CA ALA A 138 9.23 21.67 5.97
C ALA A 138 9.79 22.81 6.83
N ALA A 139 11.08 22.76 7.19
CA ALA A 139 11.74 23.77 8.01
C ALA A 139 11.86 25.14 7.29
N VAL A 140 12.14 25.14 5.98
CA VAL A 140 12.34 26.37 5.19
C VAL A 140 11.03 27.12 4.93
N SER A 141 9.90 26.41 4.84
CA SER A 141 8.59 27.05 4.66
C SER A 141 8.06 27.73 5.93
N SER A 142 8.60 27.39 7.10
CA SER A 142 8.18 27.94 8.40
C SER A 142 8.88 29.25 8.78
N THR A 143 10.00 29.59 8.12
CA THR A 143 10.80 30.81 8.36
C THR A 143 10.46 31.96 7.42
N LEU A 144 9.54 31.77 6.47
CA LEU A 144 9.06 32.79 5.55
C LEU A 144 7.62 33.28 5.89
N ARG A 145 7.21 33.17 7.16
CA ARG A 145 5.97 33.77 7.68
C ARG A 145 6.27 34.81 8.72
#